data_AF-M5Q2X9-F1
#
_entry.id   AF-M5Q2X9-F1
#
_cell.length_a   1.000
_cell.length_b   1.000
_cell.length_c   1.000
_cell.angle_alpha   90.00
_cell.angle_beta   90.00
_cell.angle_gamma   90.00
#
_symmetry.space_group_name_H-M   'P 1'
#
loop_
_entity.id
_entity.type
_entity.pdbx_description
1 polymer ?
#
loop_
_entity_poly.entity_id
_entity_poly.type
_entity_poly.pdbx_seq_one_letter_code
_entity_poly.pdbx_strand_id
1 'polypeptide(L)'
;MLLYFPSMHLEFASAETPPEVCFLDPGFAEQTDGRSVRPTGLPMDERSAKAFVQESLRFGEQFPNIKDLSYHAVGKQENCFDHTSMAIRSELRARIEGVSTENDFASKARAQSLLLLAYSLEQRVLEVDACQEGVQSGHDKLAMALGFSEDDFEEMREMGLQDALEIPQEPAPLSSTWRNVFEAMLLLTGCADYYTDDPQVLADLEEQGLVGAGYGHGTFKIPAWKVLGLSKADAKRPWLNGEISVSYSQKALI
;
A
#
# COMPACT_ATOMS: atom_id res chain seq x y z
N MET A 1 16.10 -10.50 6.23
CA MET A 1 14.63 -10.68 6.18
C MET A 1 14.17 -9.85 5.00
N LEU A 2 13.53 -10.46 4.02
CA LEU A 2 13.19 -9.81 2.75
C LEU A 2 11.73 -9.33 2.80
N LEU A 3 11.49 -8.02 2.76
CA LEU A 3 10.15 -7.45 2.89
C LEU A 3 9.57 -7.04 1.54
N TYR A 4 8.36 -7.49 1.24
CA TYR A 4 7.63 -7.09 0.04
C TYR A 4 7.23 -5.61 0.09
N PHE A 5 7.33 -4.91 -1.05
CA PHE A 5 6.79 -3.57 -1.25
C PHE A 5 6.31 -3.42 -2.72
N PRO A 6 5.33 -2.53 -2.99
CA PRO A 6 4.73 -1.57 -2.07
C PRO A 6 3.56 -2.12 -1.25
N SER A 7 2.92 -3.19 -1.70
CA SER A 7 1.71 -3.72 -1.08
C SER A 7 2.00 -4.46 0.23
N MET A 8 0.99 -4.57 1.09
CA MET A 8 1.07 -5.27 2.37
C MET A 8 0.28 -6.59 2.38
N HIS A 9 -0.60 -6.79 1.40
CA HIS A 9 -1.34 -8.04 1.20
C HIS A 9 -0.63 -8.99 0.22
N LEU A 10 -0.70 -10.28 0.50
CA LEU A 10 -0.05 -11.35 -0.29
C LEU A 10 -0.66 -11.45 -1.69
N GLU A 11 -1.94 -11.16 -1.83
CA GLU A 11 -2.75 -11.26 -3.04
C GLU A 11 -2.25 -10.36 -4.17
N PHE A 12 -1.52 -9.29 -3.85
CA PHE A 12 -0.94 -8.40 -4.86
C PHE A 12 0.39 -8.92 -5.45
N ALA A 13 1.06 -9.80 -4.72
CA ALA A 13 2.33 -10.38 -5.14
C ALA A 13 2.12 -11.43 -6.26
N SER A 14 3.10 -11.57 -7.14
CA SER A 14 3.09 -12.61 -8.18
C SER A 14 3.18 -14.00 -7.55
N ALA A 15 2.60 -15.00 -8.20
CA ALA A 15 2.75 -16.42 -7.83
C ALA A 15 4.22 -16.88 -7.83
N GLU A 16 5.08 -16.17 -8.57
CA GLU A 16 6.53 -16.43 -8.66
C GLU A 16 7.33 -15.82 -7.50
N THR A 17 6.67 -15.13 -6.56
CA THR A 17 7.33 -14.50 -5.41
C THR A 17 8.02 -15.56 -4.55
N PRO A 18 9.32 -15.38 -4.21
CA PRO A 18 10.05 -16.32 -3.38
C PRO A 18 9.37 -16.57 -2.02
N PRO A 19 9.38 -17.80 -1.48
CA PRO A 19 8.69 -18.15 -0.25
C PRO A 19 9.28 -17.47 1.01
N GLU A 20 10.48 -16.93 0.90
CA GLU A 20 11.20 -16.18 1.95
C GLU A 20 10.78 -14.71 2.06
N VAL A 21 9.96 -14.21 1.12
CA VAL A 21 9.42 -12.86 1.14
C VAL A 21 8.31 -12.77 2.17
N CYS A 22 8.45 -11.79 3.06
CA CYS A 22 7.47 -11.47 4.09
C CYS A 22 6.71 -10.18 3.74
N PHE A 23 5.50 -10.05 4.28
CA PHE A 23 4.63 -8.89 4.09
C PHE A 23 4.51 -8.10 5.39
N LEU A 24 4.44 -6.79 5.30
CA LEU A 24 4.36 -5.93 6.47
C LEU A 24 2.93 -5.90 7.03
N ASP A 25 2.77 -6.21 8.32
CA ASP A 25 1.54 -5.93 9.05
C ASP A 25 1.72 -4.63 9.88
N PRO A 26 1.01 -3.54 9.55
CA PRO A 26 1.08 -2.27 10.28
C PRO A 26 0.37 -2.29 11.65
N GLY A 27 -0.09 -3.46 12.12
CA GLY A 27 -0.82 -3.66 13.37
C GLY A 27 -2.33 -3.71 13.18
N PHE A 28 -2.78 -4.14 11.99
CA PHE A 28 -4.19 -4.17 11.62
C PHE A 28 -4.70 -5.58 11.30
N ALA A 29 -3.82 -6.47 10.83
CA ALA A 29 -4.21 -7.82 10.41
C ALA A 29 -4.76 -8.63 11.60
N GLU A 30 -5.94 -9.27 11.42
CA GLU A 30 -6.58 -10.13 12.43
C GLU A 30 -5.95 -11.53 12.48
N GLN A 31 -5.41 -12.00 11.36
CA GLN A 31 -4.61 -13.21 11.26
C GLN A 31 -3.25 -12.87 10.67
N THR A 32 -2.20 -13.19 11.43
CA THR A 32 -0.84 -13.17 10.93
C THR A 32 -0.61 -14.52 10.25
N ASP A 33 -0.73 -14.56 8.93
CA ASP A 33 -0.22 -15.71 8.18
C ASP A 33 1.28 -15.85 8.44
N GLY A 34 1.83 -17.05 8.24
CA GLY A 34 3.25 -17.34 8.52
C GLY A 34 4.25 -16.45 7.74
N ARG A 35 3.78 -15.67 6.76
CA ARG A 35 4.56 -14.69 5.98
C ARG A 35 4.33 -13.23 6.36
N SER A 36 3.42 -12.93 7.31
CA SER A 36 3.17 -11.57 7.78
C SER A 36 4.09 -11.21 8.94
N VAL A 37 4.74 -10.05 8.86
CA VAL A 37 5.69 -9.55 9.87
C VAL A 37 5.15 -8.27 10.48
N ARG A 38 4.91 -8.31 11.79
CA ARG A 38 4.52 -7.14 12.58
C ARG A 38 5.76 -6.51 13.23
N PRO A 39 6.08 -5.22 12.95
CA PRO A 39 7.19 -4.54 13.60
C PRO A 39 7.00 -4.46 15.11
N THR A 40 8.10 -4.52 15.86
CA THR A 40 8.08 -4.27 17.30
C THR A 40 8.10 -2.77 17.57
N GLY A 41 7.32 -2.29 18.55
CA GLY A 41 7.30 -0.87 18.93
C GLY A 41 6.39 0.03 18.09
N LEU A 42 5.31 -0.52 17.54
CA LEU A 42 4.27 0.27 16.84
C LEU A 42 3.70 1.38 17.76
N PRO A 43 3.60 2.64 17.28
CA PRO A 43 3.02 3.75 18.03
C PRO A 43 1.57 3.53 18.49
N MET A 44 0.77 2.86 17.66
CA MET A 44 -0.64 2.54 17.88
C MET A 44 -0.79 1.03 18.11
N ASP A 45 -1.54 0.69 19.15
CA ASP A 45 -2.03 -0.67 19.40
C ASP A 45 -3.17 -1.01 18.43
N GLU A 46 -3.47 -2.31 18.28
CA GLU A 46 -4.48 -2.83 17.34
C GLU A 46 -5.83 -2.11 17.49
N ARG A 47 -6.27 -1.86 18.72
CA ARG A 47 -7.54 -1.17 18.98
C ARG A 47 -7.51 0.28 18.50
N SER A 48 -6.42 1.01 18.76
CA SER A 48 -6.27 2.39 18.28
C SER A 48 -6.12 2.45 16.76
N ALA A 49 -5.41 1.48 16.16
CA ALA A 49 -5.27 1.37 14.72
C ALA A 49 -6.64 1.16 14.05
N LYS A 50 -7.45 0.22 14.54
CA LYS A 50 -8.82 -0.03 14.06
C LYS A 50 -9.71 1.22 14.18
N ALA A 51 -9.69 1.87 15.34
CA ALA A 51 -10.46 3.10 15.57
C ALA A 51 -10.03 4.24 14.62
N PHE A 52 -8.73 4.39 14.39
CA PHE A 52 -8.19 5.41 13.48
C PHE A 52 -8.62 5.20 12.04
N VAL A 53 -8.56 3.96 11.52
CA VAL A 53 -9.02 3.65 10.17
C VAL A 53 -10.51 3.97 10.04
N GLN A 54 -11.34 3.52 10.99
CA GLN A 54 -12.78 3.80 10.97
C GLN A 54 -13.09 5.31 11.01
N GLU A 55 -12.42 6.07 11.86
CA GLU A 55 -12.60 7.51 11.95
C GLU A 55 -12.16 8.22 10.67
N SER A 56 -11.03 7.80 10.09
CA SER A 56 -10.50 8.36 8.85
C SER A 56 -11.42 8.11 7.65
N LEU A 57 -11.98 6.89 7.54
CA LEU A 57 -12.95 6.55 6.51
C LEU A 57 -14.24 7.38 6.68
N ARG A 58 -14.78 7.44 7.90
CA ARG A 58 -15.98 8.23 8.20
C ARG A 58 -15.78 9.73 7.97
N PHE A 59 -14.56 10.24 8.17
CA PHE A 59 -14.21 11.62 7.83
C PHE A 59 -14.19 11.82 6.30
N GLY A 60 -13.60 10.88 5.55
CA GLY A 60 -13.58 10.90 4.09
C GLY A 60 -14.99 10.89 3.47
N GLU A 61 -15.90 10.07 4.01
CA GLU A 61 -17.30 9.98 3.56
C GLU A 61 -18.08 11.30 3.65
N GLN A 62 -17.64 12.24 4.50
CA GLN A 62 -18.29 13.54 4.64
C GLN A 62 -18.03 14.47 3.45
N PHE A 63 -17.05 14.14 2.59
CA PHE A 63 -16.67 14.94 1.44
C PHE A 63 -17.03 14.22 0.13
N PRO A 64 -18.07 14.67 -0.58
CA PRO A 64 -18.47 14.05 -1.85
C PRO A 64 -17.49 14.36 -3.00
N ASN A 65 -16.55 15.30 -2.83
CA ASN A 65 -15.58 15.69 -3.84
C ASN A 65 -14.15 15.72 -3.26
N ILE A 66 -13.22 15.03 -3.93
CA ILE A 66 -11.80 14.97 -3.58
C ILE A 66 -11.16 16.36 -3.56
N LYS A 67 -11.65 17.30 -4.38
CA LYS A 67 -11.15 18.69 -4.43
C LYS A 67 -11.47 19.48 -3.16
N ASP A 68 -12.59 19.19 -2.50
CA ASP A 68 -12.95 19.84 -1.23
C ASP A 68 -12.07 19.29 -0.11
N LEU A 69 -11.79 17.99 -0.13
CA LEU A 69 -10.87 17.34 0.80
C LEU A 69 -9.43 17.87 0.63
N SER A 70 -8.95 18.04 -0.61
CA SER A 70 -7.61 18.59 -0.86
C SER A 70 -7.51 20.08 -0.50
N TYR A 71 -8.57 20.86 -0.71
CA TYR A 71 -8.65 22.25 -0.23
C TYR A 71 -8.55 22.33 1.30
N HIS A 72 -9.25 21.44 2.01
CA HIS A 72 -9.13 21.32 3.47
C HIS A 72 -7.76 20.79 3.93
N ALA A 73 -7.13 19.90 3.16
CA ALA A 73 -5.80 19.38 3.46
C ALA A 73 -4.70 20.42 3.24
N VAL A 74 -4.76 21.19 2.15
CA VAL A 74 -3.81 22.27 1.83
C VAL A 74 -3.99 23.46 2.79
N GLY A 75 -5.24 23.77 3.20
CA GLY A 75 -5.52 24.77 4.22
C GLY A 75 -5.13 24.37 5.66
N LYS A 76 -4.95 23.07 5.92
CA LYS A 76 -4.54 22.51 7.24
C LYS A 76 -3.20 21.78 7.20
N GLN A 77 -2.37 21.94 6.17
CA GLN A 77 -1.14 21.16 6.05
C GLN A 77 -0.14 21.46 7.18
N GLU A 78 -0.29 22.60 7.87
CA GLU A 78 0.45 22.91 9.10
C GLU A 78 -0.23 22.38 10.39
N ASN A 79 -1.52 22.04 10.38
CA ASN A 79 -2.32 21.84 11.61
C ASN A 79 -3.20 20.56 11.66
N CYS A 80 -3.19 19.71 10.63
CA CYS A 80 -4.10 18.54 10.59
C CYS A 80 -3.78 17.51 11.69
N PHE A 81 -2.52 17.46 12.14
CA PHE A 81 -2.08 16.62 13.25
C PHE A 81 -2.07 17.36 14.60
N ASP A 82 -1.89 18.69 14.64
CA ASP A 82 -1.73 19.47 15.89
C ASP A 82 -2.96 19.48 16.80
N HIS A 83 -4.15 19.23 16.24
CA HIS A 83 -5.40 19.21 17.01
C HIS A 83 -6.08 17.84 17.10
N THR A 84 -5.47 16.78 16.57
CA THR A 84 -5.99 15.43 16.78
C THR A 84 -5.62 14.98 18.19
N SER A 85 -6.48 14.15 18.81
CA SER A 85 -6.22 13.42 20.05
C SER A 85 -4.83 12.75 20.10
N MET A 86 -4.23 12.48 18.94
CA MET A 86 -2.87 11.95 18.78
C MET A 86 -1.75 12.95 19.08
N ALA A 87 -1.85 14.23 18.68
CA ALA A 87 -0.85 15.24 19.07
C ALA A 87 -0.87 15.47 20.58
N ILE A 88 -2.08 15.47 21.17
CA ILE A 88 -2.26 15.55 22.63
C ILE A 88 -1.64 14.33 23.32
N ARG A 89 -1.81 13.12 22.75
CA ARG A 89 -1.19 11.90 23.28
C ARG A 89 0.33 11.88 23.13
N SER A 90 0.88 12.38 22.01
CA SER A 90 2.33 12.49 21.83
C SER A 90 2.93 13.53 22.76
N GLU A 91 2.25 14.66 22.99
CA GLU A 91 2.67 15.70 23.94
C GLU A 91 2.62 15.19 25.39
N LEU A 92 1.56 14.46 25.77
CA LEU A 92 1.44 13.83 27.09
C LEU A 92 2.52 12.76 27.31
N ARG A 93 2.80 11.91 26.31
CA ARG A 93 3.85 10.88 26.41
C ARG A 93 5.24 11.49 26.48
N ALA A 94 5.53 12.52 25.69
CA ALA A 94 6.79 13.26 25.75
C ALA A 94 7.02 13.91 27.14
N ARG A 95 5.95 14.46 27.75
CA ARG A 95 6.01 15.00 29.12
C ARG A 95 6.19 13.93 30.21
N ILE A 96 5.72 12.70 29.99
CA ILE A 96 5.85 11.58 30.93
C ILE A 96 7.22 10.89 30.82
N GLU A 97 7.74 10.73 29.61
CA GLU A 97 9.00 10.00 29.35
C GLU A 97 10.24 10.91 29.39
N GLY A 98 10.08 12.25 29.36
CA GLY A 98 11.17 13.20 29.60
C GLY A 98 12.25 13.24 28.52
N VAL A 99 12.00 12.63 27.35
CA VAL A 99 12.92 12.60 26.22
C VAL A 99 12.41 13.53 25.12
N SER A 100 13.30 14.30 24.50
CA SER A 100 13.06 15.14 23.31
C SER A 100 12.78 14.32 22.04
N THR A 101 11.96 13.27 22.14
CA THR A 101 11.57 12.32 21.09
C THR A 101 10.28 12.72 20.35
N GLU A 102 9.78 13.94 20.57
CA GLU A 102 8.54 14.45 19.93
C GLU A 102 8.52 14.20 18.41
N ASN A 103 9.66 14.43 17.72
CA ASN A 103 9.74 14.24 16.27
C ASN A 103 9.79 12.77 15.82
N ASP A 104 10.47 11.87 16.54
CA ASP A 104 10.58 10.47 16.13
C ASP A 104 9.27 9.71 16.34
N PHE A 105 8.64 9.87 17.50
CA PHE A 105 7.36 9.22 17.78
C PHE A 105 6.25 9.73 16.86
N ALA A 106 6.14 11.05 16.67
CA ALA A 106 5.14 11.62 15.76
C ALA A 106 5.38 11.20 14.30
N SER A 107 6.63 11.10 13.85
CA SER A 107 6.94 10.64 12.49
C SER A 107 6.61 9.16 12.30
N LYS A 108 6.94 8.31 13.27
CA LYS A 108 6.54 6.89 13.27
C LYS A 108 5.03 6.72 13.33
N ALA A 109 4.33 7.53 14.12
CA ALA A 109 2.87 7.50 14.20
C ALA A 109 2.24 7.89 12.86
N ARG A 110 2.74 8.95 12.21
CA ARG A 110 2.31 9.34 10.86
C ARG A 110 2.59 8.26 9.83
N ALA A 111 3.76 7.63 9.87
CA ALA A 111 4.09 6.51 9.00
C ALA A 111 3.15 5.32 9.22
N GLN A 112 2.89 4.95 10.49
CA GLN A 112 1.92 3.90 10.81
C GLN A 112 0.52 4.27 10.30
N SER A 113 0.05 5.51 10.51
CA SER A 113 -1.25 5.97 9.99
C SER A 113 -1.35 5.86 8.47
N LEU A 114 -0.30 6.24 7.73
CA LEU A 114 -0.27 6.10 6.28
C LEU A 114 -0.35 4.63 5.86
N LEU A 115 0.42 3.75 6.50
CA LEU A 115 0.42 2.32 6.23
C LEU A 115 -0.93 1.67 6.59
N LEU A 116 -1.58 2.09 7.66
CA LEU A 116 -2.92 1.62 8.02
C LEU A 116 -3.96 2.01 6.95
N LEU A 117 -3.87 3.21 6.38
CA LEU A 117 -4.76 3.64 5.30
C LEU A 117 -4.46 2.91 3.99
N ALA A 118 -3.18 2.72 3.65
CA ALA A 118 -2.79 1.95 2.46
C ALA A 118 -3.24 0.48 2.58
N TYR A 119 -3.04 -0.14 3.75
CA TYR A 119 -3.52 -1.49 4.05
C TYR A 119 -5.05 -1.58 3.91
N SER A 120 -5.79 -0.63 4.50
CA SER A 120 -7.24 -0.60 4.37
C SER A 120 -7.69 -0.42 2.91
N LEU A 121 -6.95 0.34 2.11
CA LEU A 121 -7.28 0.55 0.70
C LEU A 121 -7.06 -0.73 -0.10
N GLU A 122 -5.93 -1.41 0.11
CA GLU A 122 -5.65 -2.73 -0.47
C GLU A 122 -6.79 -3.72 -0.16
N GLN A 123 -7.23 -3.78 1.10
CA GLN A 123 -8.34 -4.64 1.50
C GLN A 123 -9.64 -4.30 0.76
N ARG A 124 -9.94 -2.99 0.54
CA ARG A 124 -11.12 -2.58 -0.23
C ARG A 124 -11.03 -2.97 -1.69
N VAL A 125 -9.84 -2.92 -2.29
CA VAL A 125 -9.63 -3.41 -3.66
C VAL A 125 -9.95 -4.90 -3.74
N LEU A 126 -9.39 -5.70 -2.83
CA LEU A 126 -9.68 -7.14 -2.77
C LEU A 126 -11.17 -7.44 -2.54
N GLU A 127 -11.85 -6.66 -1.68
CA GLU A 127 -13.30 -6.79 -1.46
C GLU A 127 -14.12 -6.44 -2.71
N VAL A 128 -13.71 -5.43 -3.47
CA VAL A 128 -14.36 -5.05 -4.73
C VAL A 128 -14.17 -6.14 -5.77
N ASP A 129 -12.95 -6.66 -5.93
CA ASP A 129 -12.64 -7.72 -6.88
C ASP A 129 -13.47 -8.98 -6.58
N ALA A 130 -13.53 -9.40 -5.30
CA ALA A 130 -14.37 -10.50 -4.87
C ALA A 130 -15.88 -10.26 -5.12
N CYS A 131 -16.36 -9.02 -4.97
CA CYS A 131 -17.74 -8.68 -5.32
C CYS A 131 -17.99 -8.76 -6.83
N GLN A 132 -17.05 -8.29 -7.65
CA GLN A 132 -17.14 -8.35 -9.11
C GLN A 132 -17.20 -9.79 -9.60
N GLU A 133 -16.34 -10.67 -9.09
CA GLU A 133 -16.39 -12.11 -9.39
C GLU A 133 -17.75 -12.72 -9.01
N GLY A 134 -18.31 -12.32 -7.87
CA GLY A 134 -19.64 -12.76 -7.44
C GLY A 134 -20.76 -12.32 -8.38
N VAL A 135 -20.71 -11.07 -8.86
CA VAL A 135 -21.67 -10.53 -9.85
C VAL A 135 -21.53 -11.27 -11.18
N GLN A 136 -20.32 -11.45 -11.68
CA GLN A 136 -20.05 -12.16 -12.93
C GLN A 136 -20.56 -13.61 -12.86
N SER A 137 -20.24 -14.33 -11.78
CA SER A 137 -20.75 -15.68 -11.56
C SER A 137 -22.28 -15.74 -11.50
N GLY A 138 -22.91 -14.69 -10.97
CA GLY A 138 -24.37 -14.55 -10.97
C GLY A 138 -24.95 -14.37 -12.37
N HIS A 139 -24.32 -13.54 -13.20
CA HIS A 139 -24.70 -13.35 -14.60
C HIS A 139 -24.54 -14.63 -15.41
N ASP A 140 -23.42 -15.34 -15.25
CA ASP A 140 -23.17 -16.61 -15.94
C ASP A 140 -24.26 -17.64 -15.59
N LYS A 141 -24.61 -17.76 -14.31
CA LYS A 141 -25.69 -18.65 -13.84
C LYS A 141 -27.06 -18.26 -14.39
N LEU A 142 -27.35 -16.96 -14.47
CA LEU A 142 -28.62 -16.48 -15.02
C LEU A 142 -28.72 -16.79 -16.52
N ALA A 143 -27.67 -16.55 -17.29
CA ALA A 143 -27.64 -16.84 -18.71
C ALA A 143 -27.71 -18.36 -18.97
N MET A 144 -27.04 -19.20 -18.17
CA MET A 144 -27.27 -20.65 -18.20
C MET A 144 -28.74 -21.02 -17.92
N ALA A 145 -29.39 -20.37 -16.95
CA ALA A 145 -30.80 -20.60 -16.63
C ALA A 145 -31.76 -20.13 -17.74
N LEU A 146 -31.36 -19.13 -18.54
CA LEU A 146 -32.10 -18.64 -19.71
C LEU A 146 -31.89 -19.51 -20.96
N GLY A 147 -31.02 -20.52 -20.88
CA GLY A 147 -30.79 -21.50 -21.95
C GLY A 147 -29.61 -21.18 -22.87
N PHE A 148 -28.74 -20.23 -22.49
CA PHE A 148 -27.45 -20.04 -23.16
C PHE A 148 -26.51 -21.20 -22.80
N SER A 149 -25.86 -21.80 -23.79
CA SER A 149 -24.82 -22.82 -23.59
C SER A 149 -23.45 -22.16 -23.35
N GLU A 150 -22.49 -22.90 -22.81
CA GLU A 150 -21.09 -22.44 -22.69
C GLU A 150 -20.52 -21.95 -24.04
N ASP A 151 -20.93 -22.57 -25.15
CA ASP A 151 -20.55 -22.16 -26.51
C ASP A 151 -21.10 -20.77 -26.89
N ASP A 152 -22.33 -20.43 -26.45
CA ASP A 152 -22.93 -19.11 -26.70
C ASP A 152 -22.22 -17.99 -25.90
N PHE A 153 -21.64 -18.32 -24.74
CA PHE A 153 -20.83 -17.38 -23.96
C PHE A 153 -19.46 -17.13 -24.61
N GLU A 154 -18.84 -18.17 -25.16
CA GLU A 154 -17.58 -18.07 -25.88
C GLU A 154 -17.76 -17.22 -27.15
N GLU A 155 -18.83 -17.43 -27.92
CA GLU A 155 -19.19 -16.58 -29.08
C GLU A 155 -19.51 -15.13 -28.67
N MET A 156 -20.22 -14.89 -27.55
CA MET A 156 -20.46 -13.53 -27.05
C MET A 156 -19.18 -12.82 -26.59
N ARG A 157 -18.23 -13.56 -26.02
CA ARG A 157 -16.93 -13.05 -25.60
C ARG A 157 -16.05 -12.71 -26.81
N GLU A 158 -16.04 -13.56 -27.83
CA GLU A 158 -15.33 -13.30 -29.10
C GLU A 158 -15.92 -12.11 -29.89
N MET A 159 -17.23 -11.86 -29.77
CA MET A 159 -17.89 -10.70 -30.40
C MET A 159 -17.76 -9.40 -29.61
N GLY A 160 -17.09 -9.39 -28.44
CA GLY A 160 -16.90 -8.19 -27.62
C GLY A 160 -18.20 -7.64 -27.02
N LEU A 161 -19.26 -8.44 -26.92
CA LEU A 161 -20.53 -7.99 -26.32
C LEU A 161 -20.48 -7.96 -24.78
N GLN A 162 -19.45 -8.53 -24.15
CA GLN A 162 -19.24 -8.43 -22.71
C GLN A 162 -18.78 -7.03 -22.25
N ASP A 163 -18.19 -6.22 -23.12
CA ASP A 163 -17.72 -4.85 -22.81
C ASP A 163 -18.84 -3.92 -22.28
N ALA A 164 -20.11 -4.22 -22.56
CA ALA A 164 -21.24 -3.43 -22.06
C ALA A 164 -21.62 -3.74 -20.59
N LEU A 165 -21.11 -4.85 -20.03
CA LEU A 165 -21.31 -5.29 -18.66
C LEU A 165 -20.02 -5.21 -17.81
N GLU A 166 -18.88 -4.95 -18.45
CA GLU A 166 -17.63 -4.66 -17.76
C GLU A 166 -17.73 -3.31 -17.05
N ILE A 167 -17.76 -3.35 -15.72
CA ILE A 167 -17.57 -2.17 -14.88
C ILE A 167 -16.16 -1.64 -15.22
N PRO A 168 -15.99 -0.34 -15.53
CA PRO A 168 -14.70 0.23 -15.90
C PRO A 168 -13.62 -0.21 -14.91
N GLN A 169 -12.71 -1.02 -15.41
CA GLN A 169 -11.55 -1.52 -14.68
C GLN A 169 -10.53 -0.39 -14.63
N GLU A 170 -10.35 0.15 -13.42
CA GLU A 170 -9.06 0.59 -12.87
C GLU A 170 -9.37 1.32 -11.55
N PRO A 171 -9.40 0.61 -10.40
CA PRO A 171 -9.11 1.31 -9.17
C PRO A 171 -7.75 1.99 -9.37
N ALA A 172 -7.75 3.34 -9.31
CA ALA A 172 -6.55 4.15 -9.51
C ALA A 172 -5.38 3.51 -8.75
N PRO A 173 -4.27 3.20 -9.43
CA PRO A 173 -3.35 2.25 -8.86
C PRO A 173 -2.65 2.87 -7.65
N LEU A 174 -2.64 2.11 -6.55
CA LEU A 174 -1.89 2.38 -5.32
C LEU A 174 -0.42 2.75 -5.62
N SER A 175 0.10 2.27 -6.76
CA SER A 175 1.43 2.58 -7.27
C SER A 175 1.73 4.08 -7.36
N SER A 176 0.77 4.97 -7.63
CA SER A 176 1.04 6.42 -7.71
C SER A 176 1.73 6.97 -6.44
N THR A 177 1.52 6.28 -5.31
CA THR A 177 1.92 6.72 -3.98
C THR A 177 2.96 5.76 -3.35
N TRP A 178 3.50 4.82 -4.13
CA TRP A 178 4.38 3.75 -3.64
C TRP A 178 5.60 4.30 -2.90
N ARG A 179 6.13 5.46 -3.30
CA ARG A 179 7.26 6.13 -2.64
C ARG A 179 6.96 6.53 -1.20
N ASN A 180 5.76 7.07 -0.94
CA ASN A 180 5.37 7.47 0.41
C ASN A 180 5.12 6.23 1.29
N VAL A 181 4.51 5.19 0.72
CA VAL A 181 4.32 3.90 1.39
C VAL A 181 5.68 3.28 1.74
N PHE A 182 6.60 3.23 0.78
CA PHE A 182 7.94 2.69 0.96
C PHE A 182 8.75 3.48 2.00
N GLU A 183 8.68 4.82 1.98
CA GLU A 183 9.31 5.65 3.00
C GLU A 183 8.74 5.36 4.41
N ALA A 184 7.42 5.19 4.53
CA ALA A 184 6.78 4.84 5.78
C ALA A 184 7.17 3.42 6.25
N MET A 185 7.28 2.46 5.33
CA MET A 185 7.79 1.11 5.61
C MET A 185 9.22 1.17 6.16
N LEU A 186 10.11 1.92 5.51
CA LEU A 186 11.50 2.11 5.95
C LEU A 186 11.58 2.68 7.37
N LEU A 187 10.79 3.71 7.66
CA LEU A 187 10.79 4.35 8.98
C LEU A 187 10.26 3.42 10.09
N LEU A 188 9.27 2.58 9.77
CA LEU A 188 8.61 1.72 10.75
C LEU A 188 9.37 0.41 11.00
N THR A 189 9.96 -0.19 9.97
CA THR A 189 10.61 -1.51 10.06
C THR A 189 12.11 -1.42 10.27
N GLY A 190 12.77 -0.38 9.72
CA GLY A 190 14.23 -0.30 9.67
C GLY A 190 14.89 -1.47 8.91
N CYS A 191 14.15 -2.16 8.05
CA CYS A 191 14.68 -3.27 7.27
C CYS A 191 15.69 -2.78 6.22
N ALA A 192 16.68 -3.62 5.92
CA ALA A 192 17.68 -3.34 4.90
C ALA A 192 17.38 -4.04 3.57
N ASP A 193 16.61 -5.14 3.57
CA ASP A 193 16.35 -5.94 2.38
C ASP A 193 14.86 -5.89 1.99
N TYR A 194 14.59 -5.49 0.75
CA TYR A 194 13.25 -5.33 0.19
C TYR A 194 13.10 -6.07 -1.14
N TYR A 195 11.87 -6.47 -1.47
CA TYR A 195 11.52 -7.15 -2.70
C TYR A 195 10.31 -6.52 -3.37
N THR A 196 10.34 -6.38 -4.69
CA THR A 196 9.18 -5.93 -5.47
C THR A 196 9.08 -6.66 -6.80
N ASP A 197 7.87 -7.02 -7.19
CA ASP A 197 7.51 -7.47 -8.54
C ASP A 197 6.39 -6.61 -9.13
N ASP A 198 6.08 -5.48 -8.50
CA ASP A 198 5.02 -4.57 -8.92
C ASP A 198 5.43 -3.88 -10.23
N PRO A 199 4.62 -3.98 -11.31
CA PRO A 199 5.00 -3.49 -12.62
C PRO A 199 5.19 -1.97 -12.67
N GLN A 200 4.48 -1.21 -11.83
CA GLN A 200 4.58 0.25 -11.83
C GLN A 200 5.77 0.73 -11.01
N VAL A 201 6.06 0.07 -9.88
CA VAL A 201 7.32 0.29 -9.16
C VAL A 201 8.51 -0.04 -10.06
N LEU A 202 8.44 -1.17 -10.77
CA LEU A 202 9.48 -1.56 -11.71
C LEU A 202 9.68 -0.49 -12.78
N ALA A 203 8.62 -0.07 -13.48
CA ALA A 203 8.69 0.97 -14.52
C ALA A 203 9.36 2.26 -14.01
N ASP A 204 8.94 2.74 -12.83
CA ASP A 204 9.54 3.90 -12.17
C ASP A 204 11.03 3.73 -11.84
N LEU A 205 11.48 2.49 -11.60
CA LEU A 205 12.88 2.16 -11.35
C LEU A 205 13.70 2.00 -12.65
N GLU A 206 13.09 1.64 -13.80
CA GLU A 206 13.75 1.74 -15.12
C GLU A 206 14.06 3.18 -15.44
N GLU A 207 13.07 4.06 -15.27
CA GLU A 207 13.19 5.48 -15.62
C GLU A 207 14.34 6.13 -14.83
N GLN A 208 14.59 5.65 -13.62
CA GLN A 208 15.71 6.06 -12.77
C GLN A 208 17.05 5.38 -13.12
N GLY A 209 17.04 4.40 -14.03
CA GLY A 209 18.20 3.61 -14.43
C GLY A 209 18.71 2.64 -13.35
N LEU A 210 17.84 2.27 -12.41
CA LEU A 210 18.16 1.33 -11.32
C LEU A 210 17.93 -0.12 -11.70
N VAL A 211 17.04 -0.35 -12.67
CA VAL A 211 16.74 -1.67 -13.22
C VAL A 211 17.12 -1.69 -14.70
N GLY A 212 17.61 -2.85 -15.17
CA GLY A 212 17.96 -3.05 -16.57
C GLY A 212 16.73 -3.15 -17.48
N ALA A 213 16.87 -2.68 -18.72
CA ALA A 213 15.78 -2.66 -19.69
C ALA A 213 15.26 -4.07 -20.03
N GLY A 214 13.93 -4.28 -19.96
CA GLY A 214 13.28 -5.57 -20.27
C GLY A 214 13.30 -6.61 -19.13
N TYR A 215 12.97 -6.16 -17.92
CA TYR A 215 12.99 -6.83 -16.61
C TYR A 215 13.13 -8.37 -16.58
N GLY A 216 14.25 -8.84 -16.01
CA GLY A 216 14.41 -10.22 -15.49
C GLY A 216 14.44 -10.22 -13.95
N HIS A 217 15.21 -11.14 -13.35
CA HIS A 217 15.53 -11.08 -11.91
C HIS A 217 16.80 -10.26 -11.66
N GLY A 218 16.81 -9.41 -10.63
CA GLY A 218 18.00 -8.67 -10.24
C GLY A 218 17.98 -8.21 -8.79
N THR A 219 19.12 -7.70 -8.32
CA THR A 219 19.26 -7.08 -7.00
C THR A 219 20.25 -5.94 -7.06
N PHE A 220 19.88 -4.78 -6.52
CA PHE A 220 20.77 -3.62 -6.41
C PHE A 220 20.85 -3.14 -4.96
N LYS A 221 21.98 -2.53 -4.60
CA LYS A 221 22.23 -1.94 -3.28
C LYS A 221 22.52 -0.47 -3.43
N ILE A 222 21.63 0.38 -2.93
CA ILE A 222 21.77 1.83 -2.99
C ILE A 222 21.18 2.48 -1.73
N PRO A 223 21.53 3.73 -1.42
CA PRO A 223 20.87 4.47 -0.35
C PRO A 223 19.37 4.62 -0.58
N ALA A 224 18.56 4.53 0.49
CA ALA A 224 17.11 4.58 0.39
C ALA A 224 16.57 5.87 -0.24
N TRP A 225 17.23 7.02 -0.02
CA TRP A 225 16.84 8.28 -0.68
C TRP A 225 16.92 8.20 -2.21
N LYS A 226 17.84 7.40 -2.76
CA LYS A 226 18.01 7.23 -4.20
C LYS A 226 16.91 6.34 -4.79
N VAL A 227 16.44 5.33 -4.05
CA VAL A 227 15.27 4.51 -4.44
C VAL A 227 14.01 5.37 -4.52
N LEU A 228 13.86 6.33 -3.62
CA LEU A 228 12.76 7.30 -3.63
C LEU A 228 12.85 8.33 -4.77
N GLY A 229 13.89 8.30 -5.61
CA GLY A 229 14.11 9.27 -6.69
C GLY A 229 14.57 10.65 -6.20
N LEU A 230 15.02 10.79 -4.95
CA LEU A 230 15.53 12.06 -4.44
C LEU A 230 16.94 12.32 -4.99
N SER A 231 17.26 13.59 -5.26
CA SER A 231 18.60 13.96 -5.79
C SER A 231 19.69 14.03 -4.71
N LYS A 232 19.31 14.18 -3.44
CA LYS A 232 20.24 14.28 -2.30
C LYS A 232 19.62 13.78 -1.00
N ALA A 233 20.48 13.37 -0.08
CA ALA A 233 20.11 13.12 1.31
C ALA A 233 19.47 14.35 1.97
N ASP A 234 18.32 14.16 2.60
CA ASP A 234 17.66 15.20 3.41
C ASP A 234 18.11 15.08 4.87
N ALA A 235 18.62 16.17 5.43
CA ALA A 235 19.04 16.25 6.83
C ALA A 235 17.88 16.01 7.82
N LYS A 236 16.63 16.26 7.40
CA LYS A 236 15.43 15.97 8.19
C LYS A 236 15.03 14.50 8.18
N ARG A 237 15.60 13.69 7.27
CA ARG A 237 15.25 12.28 7.06
C ARG A 237 16.49 11.38 7.14
N PRO A 238 17.15 11.32 8.31
CA PRO A 238 18.42 10.62 8.47
C PRO A 238 18.32 9.11 8.20
N TRP A 239 17.15 8.51 8.37
CA TRP A 239 16.92 7.08 8.09
C TRP A 239 17.07 6.72 6.62
N LEU A 240 16.94 7.68 5.69
CA LEU A 240 17.08 7.44 4.25
C LEU A 240 18.53 7.32 3.78
N ASN A 241 19.50 7.63 4.65
CA ASN A 241 20.92 7.56 4.33
C ASN A 241 21.48 6.14 4.40
N GLY A 242 20.74 5.20 5.00
CA GLY A 242 21.13 3.80 5.05
C GLY A 242 21.14 3.17 3.65
N GLU A 243 22.13 2.32 3.40
CA GLU A 243 22.10 1.44 2.23
C GLU A 243 21.04 0.37 2.41
N ILE A 244 20.22 0.20 1.38
CA ILE A 244 19.21 -0.85 1.30
C ILE A 244 19.45 -1.71 0.06
N SER A 245 19.15 -2.99 0.20
CA SER A 245 19.15 -3.97 -0.88
C SER A 245 17.72 -4.12 -1.39
N VAL A 246 17.52 -3.92 -2.69
CA VAL A 246 16.23 -4.12 -3.35
C VAL A 246 16.40 -5.22 -4.39
N SER A 247 15.70 -6.33 -4.18
CA SER A 247 15.57 -7.44 -5.12
C SER A 247 14.28 -7.28 -5.92
N TYR A 248 14.30 -7.69 -7.18
CA TYR A 248 13.11 -7.58 -8.02
C TYR A 248 12.99 -8.74 -9.01
N SER A 249 11.77 -9.01 -9.46
CA SER A 249 11.47 -9.93 -10.56
C SER A 249 10.35 -9.37 -11.42
N GLN A 250 10.32 -9.75 -12.69
CA GLN A 250 9.19 -9.43 -13.55
C GLN A 250 7.98 -10.29 -13.15
N LYS A 251 6.80 -9.66 -12.98
CA LYS A 251 5.54 -10.39 -12.89
C LYS A 251 5.22 -10.96 -14.28
N ALA A 252 5.17 -12.29 -14.41
CA ALA A 252 4.69 -12.92 -15.63
C ALA A 252 3.23 -12.47 -15.86
N LEU A 253 2.99 -11.72 -16.94
CA LEU A 253 1.64 -11.44 -17.43
C LEU A 253 1.09 -12.76 -17.96
N ILE A 254 0.14 -13.36 -17.25
CA ILE A 254 -0.69 -14.46 -17.75
C ILE A 254 -1.94 -13.85 -18.37
#